data_AF-A0A969GDI0-F1
#
_entry.id   AF-A0A969GDI0-F1
#
_cell.length_a   1.000
_cell.length_b   1.000
_cell.length_c   1.000
_cell.angle_alpha   90.00
_cell.angle_beta   90.00
_cell.angle_gamma   90.00
#
_symmetry.space_group_name_H-M   'P 1'
#
loop_
_entity.id
_entity.type
_entity.pdbx_description
1 polymer ?
#
loop_
_entity_poly.entity_id
_entity_poly.type
_entity_poly.pdbx_seq_one_letter_code
_entity_poly.pdbx_strand_id
1 'polypeptide(L)'
;MAPDEVTITVIQGQGTALYTPLEQYGGDDTHTDPRADIFSFGATLYHLLTNEPPSEVRKRFLNHRSLVSPREINPQVSQHVEKAILWAMSLHPDNRPLNVLTLRDALLGKQEIPQFPTVDGLSFEALQITIISSEQIAGYVAGGLFVIGLLTTLLR
;
A
#
# COMPACT_ATOMS: atom_id res chain seq x y z
N MET A 1 25.79 -26.92 31.52
CA MET A 1 25.46 -25.58 31.01
C MET A 1 24.74 -25.79 29.70
N ALA A 2 23.40 -25.66 29.70
CA ALA A 2 22.59 -25.71 28.48
C ALA A 2 22.57 -24.31 27.84
N PRO A 3 22.50 -24.19 26.50
CA PRO A 3 22.58 -22.91 25.81
C PRO A 3 21.28 -22.11 25.92
N ASP A 4 21.40 -20.78 25.88
CA ASP A 4 20.36 -19.74 25.95
C ASP A 4 19.00 -20.15 25.36
N GLU A 5 18.04 -20.47 26.24
CA GLU A 5 16.62 -20.56 25.89
C GLU A 5 16.08 -19.15 25.62
N VAL A 6 16.14 -18.73 24.36
CA VAL A 6 15.39 -17.55 23.90
C VAL A 6 13.91 -17.91 23.92
N THR A 7 13.17 -17.37 24.87
CA THR A 7 11.71 -17.50 24.92
C THR A 7 11.11 -16.72 23.76
N ILE A 8 10.71 -17.42 22.70
CA ILE A 8 9.90 -16.83 21.63
C ILE A 8 8.47 -16.76 22.16
N THR A 9 8.10 -15.61 22.72
CA THR A 9 6.70 -15.33 23.03
C THR A 9 5.96 -15.17 21.70
N VAL A 10 5.23 -16.20 21.29
CA VAL A 10 4.27 -16.10 20.18
C VAL A 10 3.09 -15.29 20.69
N ILE A 11 3.17 -13.96 20.60
CA ILE A 11 2.02 -13.09 20.82
C ILE A 11 1.08 -13.32 19.65
N GLN A 12 0.08 -14.17 19.86
CA GLN A 12 -1.04 -14.34 18.94
C GLN A 12 -1.85 -13.04 18.97
N GLY A 13 -1.61 -12.17 17.97
CA GLY A 13 -2.30 -10.89 17.82
C GLY A 13 -3.80 -11.05 18.00
N GLN A 14 -4.34 -10.43 19.05
CA GLN A 14 -5.77 -10.43 19.36
C GLN A 14 -6.42 -9.35 18.48
N GLY A 15 -6.86 -9.73 17.29
CA GLY A 15 -7.56 -8.84 16.36
C GLY A 15 -7.94 -9.56 15.07
N THR A 16 -9.05 -9.18 14.44
CA THR A 16 -9.36 -9.66 13.09
C THR A 16 -8.42 -8.95 12.11
N ALA A 17 -7.52 -9.72 11.48
CA ALA A 17 -6.38 -9.22 10.69
C ALA A 17 -6.70 -8.13 9.64
N LEU A 18 -7.94 -8.06 9.17
CA LEU A 18 -8.38 -7.07 8.18
C LEU A 18 -8.56 -5.65 8.76
N TYR A 19 -8.73 -5.53 10.08
CA TYR A 19 -8.98 -4.26 10.78
C TYR A 19 -7.81 -3.84 11.68
N THR A 20 -6.74 -4.63 11.69
CA THR A 20 -5.57 -4.43 12.54
C THR A 20 -4.51 -3.66 11.76
N PRO A 21 -4.02 -2.50 12.24
CA PRO A 21 -2.95 -1.77 11.59
C PRO A 21 -1.60 -2.51 11.64
N LEU A 22 -0.67 -2.17 10.74
CA LEU A 22 0.57 -2.93 10.54
C LEU A 22 1.46 -2.95 11.79
N GLU A 23 1.51 -1.86 12.54
CA GLU A 23 2.32 -1.73 13.74
C GLU A 23 1.91 -2.69 14.86
N GLN A 24 0.66 -3.16 14.89
CA GLN A 24 0.20 -4.14 15.89
C GLN A 24 0.68 -5.57 15.61
N TYR A 25 1.37 -5.80 14.50
CA TYR A 25 2.01 -7.09 14.20
C TYR A 25 3.46 -7.19 14.71
N GLY A 26 4.09 -6.07 15.10
CA GLY A 26 5.42 -6.04 15.70
C GLY A 26 5.31 -6.22 17.21
N GLY A 27 5.94 -7.27 17.76
CA GLY A 27 5.85 -7.64 19.18
C GLY A 27 6.58 -6.72 20.15
N ASP A 28 6.95 -5.52 19.72
CA ASP A 28 7.62 -4.54 20.59
C ASP A 28 6.55 -3.76 21.37
N ASP A 29 6.79 -3.57 22.68
CA ASP A 29 5.97 -2.84 23.67
C ASP A 29 5.79 -1.34 23.36
N THR A 30 5.77 -0.96 22.08
CA THR A 30 5.36 0.36 21.63
C THR A 30 3.92 0.60 22.04
N HIS A 31 3.76 1.47 23.04
CA HIS A 31 2.49 2.06 23.49
C HIS A 31 1.46 2.12 22.37
N THR A 32 0.30 1.51 22.59
CA THR A 32 -0.85 1.59 21.67
C THR A 32 -1.18 3.06 21.42
N ASP A 33 -0.86 3.53 20.22
CA ASP A 33 -1.17 4.88 19.77
C ASP A 33 -2.69 4.99 19.51
N PRO A 34 -3.39 6.06 19.96
CA PRO A 34 -4.77 6.33 19.56
C PRO A 34 -5.04 6.25 18.05
N ARG A 35 -4.00 6.42 17.22
CA ARG A 35 -4.06 6.26 15.76
C ARG A 35 -4.29 4.81 15.30
N ALA A 36 -4.04 3.82 16.16
CA ALA A 36 -4.39 2.43 15.89
C ALA A 36 -5.92 2.24 15.92
N ASP A 37 -6.59 2.80 16.93
CA ASP A 37 -8.06 2.78 17.02
C ASP A 37 -8.70 3.53 15.84
N ILE A 38 -8.10 4.65 15.41
CA ILE A 38 -8.54 5.41 14.23
C ILE A 38 -8.46 4.54 12.96
N PHE A 39 -7.40 3.76 12.80
CA PHE A 39 -7.27 2.84 11.68
C PHE A 39 -8.37 1.78 11.71
N SER A 40 -8.55 1.10 12.84
CA SER A 40 -9.55 0.04 12.98
C SER A 40 -10.97 0.58 12.76
N PHE A 41 -11.27 1.78 13.28
CA PHE A 41 -12.54 2.44 13.04
C PHE A 41 -12.75 2.81 11.56
N GLY A 42 -11.72 3.32 10.88
CA GLY A 42 -11.76 3.58 9.44
C GLY A 42 -12.01 2.31 8.63
N ALA A 43 -11.34 1.21 8.99
CA ALA A 43 -11.54 -0.11 8.39
C ALA A 43 -12.97 -0.66 8.61
N THR A 44 -13.55 -0.42 9.78
CA THR A 44 -14.96 -0.76 10.06
C THR A 44 -15.91 0.08 9.22
N LEU A 45 -15.70 1.40 9.14
CA LEU A 45 -16.53 2.29 8.31
C LEU A 45 -16.46 1.93 6.83
N TYR A 46 -15.27 1.59 6.33
CA TYR A 46 -15.09 1.06 4.98
C TYR A 46 -16.04 -0.10 4.75
N HIS A 47 -15.94 -1.14 5.59
CA HIS A 47 -16.76 -2.34 5.43
C HIS A 47 -18.26 -2.03 5.52
N LEU A 48 -18.69 -1.22 6.48
CA LEU A 48 -20.11 -0.87 6.63
C LEU A 48 -20.68 -0.16 5.40
N LEU A 49 -19.88 0.68 4.72
CA LEU A 49 -20.35 1.48 3.60
C LEU A 49 -20.19 0.81 2.23
N THR A 50 -19.22 -0.11 2.10
CA THR A 50 -18.98 -0.86 0.86
C THR A 50 -19.61 -2.24 0.89
N ASN A 51 -19.98 -2.76 2.07
CA ASN A 51 -20.35 -4.14 2.32
C ASN A 51 -19.26 -5.16 1.89
N GLU A 52 -18.00 -4.69 1.79
CA GLU A 52 -16.84 -5.51 1.48
C GLU A 52 -15.75 -5.30 2.54
N PRO A 53 -15.10 -6.36 3.01
CA PRO A 53 -14.01 -6.21 3.96
C PRO A 53 -12.84 -5.45 3.34
N PRO A 54 -12.12 -4.62 4.12
CA PRO A 54 -10.92 -3.96 3.64
C PRO A 54 -9.81 -4.97 3.33
N SER A 55 -8.89 -4.59 2.45
CA SER A 55 -7.70 -5.38 2.14
C SER A 55 -6.80 -5.53 3.37
N GLU A 56 -6.24 -6.73 3.58
CA GLU A 56 -5.24 -6.95 4.64
C GLU A 56 -4.05 -5.99 4.51
N VAL A 57 -3.63 -5.41 5.63
CA VAL A 57 -2.61 -4.35 5.66
C VAL A 57 -1.26 -4.82 5.11
N ARG A 58 -0.87 -6.08 5.37
CA ARG A 58 0.35 -6.68 4.81
C ARG A 58 0.31 -6.75 3.28
N LYS A 59 -0.84 -7.15 2.71
CA LYS A 59 -1.05 -7.15 1.26
C LYS A 59 -1.01 -5.73 0.68
N ARG A 60 -1.57 -4.76 1.41
CA ARG A 60 -1.56 -3.36 1.02
C ARG A 60 -0.19 -2.70 1.10
N PHE A 61 0.65 -3.13 2.05
CA PHE A 61 2.04 -2.71 2.13
C PHE A 61 2.84 -3.15 0.89
N LEU A 62 2.61 -4.38 0.41
CA LEU A 62 3.27 -4.90 -0.80
C LEU A 62 2.66 -4.34 -2.09
N ASN A 63 1.35 -4.09 -2.11
CA ASN A 63 0.64 -3.54 -3.26
C ASN A 63 -0.37 -2.48 -2.81
N HIS A 64 0.00 -1.21 -2.97
CA HIS A 64 -0.83 -0.09 -2.53
C HIS A 64 -2.22 -0.05 -3.20
N ARG A 65 -2.31 -0.56 -4.44
CA ARG A 65 -3.56 -0.63 -5.23
C ARG A 65 -4.51 -1.75 -4.81
N SER A 66 -4.18 -2.50 -3.76
CA SER A 66 -5.04 -3.59 -3.29
C SER A 66 -6.27 -3.13 -2.50
N LEU A 67 -6.31 -1.87 -2.07
CA LEU A 67 -7.50 -1.24 -1.48
C LEU A 67 -8.25 -0.48 -2.56
N VAL A 68 -9.45 -0.96 -2.89
CA VAL A 68 -10.39 -0.31 -3.80
C VAL A 68 -10.99 0.92 -3.12
N SER A 69 -11.29 1.99 -3.87
CA SER A 69 -11.95 3.14 -3.26
C SER A 69 -13.39 2.80 -2.82
N PRO A 70 -13.87 3.29 -1.66
CA PRO A 70 -15.26 3.13 -1.25
C PRO A 70 -16.28 3.58 -2.30
N ARG A 71 -15.98 4.63 -3.08
CA ARG A 71 -16.90 5.18 -4.09
C ARG A 71 -16.91 4.39 -5.39
N GLU A 72 -15.84 3.62 -5.66
CA GLU A 72 -15.83 2.67 -6.78
C GLU A 72 -16.80 1.51 -6.52
N ILE A 73 -16.97 1.12 -5.25
CA ILE A 73 -17.90 0.06 -4.83
C ILE A 73 -19.31 0.62 -4.59
N ASN A 74 -19.42 1.72 -3.83
CA ASN A 74 -20.68 2.37 -3.50
C ASN A 74 -20.66 3.86 -3.87
N PRO A 75 -21.17 4.24 -5.06
CA PRO A 75 -21.19 5.62 -5.53
C PRO A 75 -22.03 6.59 -4.66
N GLN A 76 -22.88 6.09 -3.75
CA GLN A 76 -23.66 6.91 -2.83
C GLN A 76 -22.81 7.50 -1.69
N VAL A 77 -21.60 6.98 -1.47
CA VAL A 77 -20.66 7.53 -0.48
C VAL A 77 -20.21 8.91 -0.97
N SER A 78 -20.30 9.92 -0.10
CA SER A 78 -19.83 11.26 -0.44
C SER A 78 -18.30 11.31 -0.52
N GLN A 79 -17.77 12.22 -1.35
CA GLN A 79 -16.33 12.33 -1.57
C GLN A 79 -15.54 12.67 -0.28
N HIS A 80 -16.12 13.46 0.63
CA HIS A 80 -15.45 13.76 1.90
C HIS A 80 -15.38 12.54 2.83
N VAL A 81 -16.41 11.68 2.86
CA VAL A 81 -16.41 10.44 3.65
C VAL A 81 -15.39 9.46 3.09
N GLU A 82 -15.37 9.27 1.77
CA GLU A 82 -14.37 8.44 1.09
C GLU A 82 -12.95 8.85 1.49
N LYS A 83 -12.61 10.14 1.34
CA LYS A 83 -11.28 10.65 1.68
C LYS A 83 -10.97 10.48 3.17
N ALA A 84 -11.94 10.71 4.05
CA ALA A 84 -11.75 10.57 5.50
C ALA A 84 -11.47 9.11 5.90
N ILE A 85 -12.16 8.15 5.28
CA ILE A 85 -11.93 6.72 5.49
C ILE A 85 -10.53 6.33 5.00
N LEU A 86 -10.16 6.74 3.77
CA LEU A 86 -8.84 6.44 3.22
C LEU A 86 -7.71 7.06 4.06
N TRP A 87 -7.93 8.26 4.60
CA TRP A 87 -7.00 8.94 5.51
C TRP A 87 -6.85 8.23 6.86
N ALA A 88 -7.96 7.82 7.48
CA ALA A 88 -7.94 7.02 8.70
C ALA A 88 -7.20 5.70 8.51
N MET A 89 -7.34 5.10 7.33
CA MET A 89 -6.69 3.85 6.95
C MET A 89 -5.27 4.04 6.38
N SER A 90 -4.60 5.18 6.53
CA SER A 90 -3.21 5.33 6.06
C SER A 90 -2.29 4.26 6.66
N LEU A 91 -1.37 3.71 5.86
CA LEU A 91 -0.45 2.66 6.33
C LEU A 91 0.47 3.16 7.45
N HIS A 92 1.06 4.35 7.26
CA HIS A 92 1.92 4.97 8.28
C HIS A 92 1.07 5.72 9.33
N PRO A 93 1.29 5.51 10.64
CA PRO A 93 0.54 6.20 11.70
C PRO A 93 0.57 7.73 11.57
N ASP A 94 1.73 8.31 11.26
CA ASP A 94 1.85 9.78 11.09
C ASP A 94 1.03 10.37 9.94
N ASN A 95 0.59 9.53 9.00
CA ASN A 95 -0.27 9.94 7.90
C ASN A 95 -1.75 9.75 8.22
N ARG A 96 -2.13 9.47 9.47
CA ARG A 96 -3.51 9.36 9.95
C ARG A 96 -3.94 10.64 10.68
N PRO A 97 -5.26 10.84 10.92
CA PRO A 97 -5.72 11.91 11.79
C PRO A 97 -5.05 11.85 13.17
N LEU A 98 -4.66 13.01 13.70
CA LEU A 98 -4.00 13.09 15.01
C LEU A 98 -4.89 12.55 16.14
N ASN A 99 -6.20 12.76 16.04
CA ASN A 99 -7.19 12.30 17.00
C ASN A 99 -8.56 12.09 16.33
N VAL A 100 -9.49 11.50 17.08
CA VAL A 100 -10.85 11.19 16.59
C VAL A 100 -11.68 12.43 16.25
N LEU A 101 -11.41 13.58 16.88
CA LEU A 101 -12.15 14.82 16.58
C LEU A 101 -11.80 15.32 15.18
N THR A 102 -10.51 15.25 14.82
CA THR A 102 -10.02 15.53 13.47
C THR A 102 -10.69 14.61 12.44
N LEU A 103 -10.79 13.32 12.73
CA LEU A 103 -11.49 12.37 11.86
C LEU A 103 -12.97 12.71 11.72
N ARG A 104 -13.66 13.00 12.82
CA ARG A 104 -15.08 13.41 12.83
C ARG A 104 -15.29 14.64 11.95
N ASP A 105 -14.45 15.64 12.09
CA ASP A 105 -14.60 16.88 11.33
C ASP A 105 -14.36 16.66 9.83
N ALA A 106 -13.42 15.77 9.46
CA ALA A 106 -13.25 15.32 8.08
C ALA A 106 -14.46 14.53 7.55
N LEU A 107 -15.03 13.62 8.35
CA LEU A 107 -16.26 12.89 8.00
C LEU A 107 -17.45 13.81 7.78
N LEU A 108 -17.53 14.93 8.51
CA LEU A 108 -18.56 15.96 8.35
C LEU A 108 -18.23 16.99 7.26
N GLY A 109 -17.08 16.87 6.58
CA GLY A 109 -16.64 17.81 5.55
C GLY A 109 -16.22 19.19 6.07
N LYS A 110 -15.98 19.33 7.38
CA LYS A 110 -15.55 20.59 8.03
C LYS A 110 -14.05 20.81 7.98
N GLN A 111 -13.29 19.76 7.68
CA GLN A 111 -11.84 19.77 7.63
C GLN A 111 -11.34 19.30 6.27
N GLU A 112 -10.41 20.06 5.70
CA GLU A 112 -9.65 19.60 4.54
C GLU A 112 -8.63 18.54 4.97
N ILE A 113 -8.59 17.46 4.20
CA ILE A 113 -7.68 16.34 4.47
C ILE A 113 -6.32 16.71 3.88
N PRO A 114 -5.23 16.64 4.67
CA PRO A 114 -3.90 16.94 4.18
C PRO A 114 -3.59 16.05 2.97
N GLN A 115 -3.07 16.63 1.90
CA GLN A 115 -2.53 15.84 0.80
C GLN A 115 -1.20 15.26 1.24
N PHE A 116 -1.21 14.02 1.69
CA PHE A 116 0.02 13.26 1.85
C PHE A 116 0.51 12.93 0.44
N PRO A 117 1.82 13.06 0.15
CA PRO A 117 2.36 12.57 -1.10
C PRO A 117 2.05 11.07 -1.17
N THR A 118 1.08 10.71 -2.01
CA THR A 118 0.86 9.32 -2.38
C THR A 118 2.17 8.85 -2.98
N VAL A 119 2.70 7.75 -2.44
CA VAL A 119 3.95 7.14 -2.95
C VAL A 119 3.80 6.76 -4.44
N ASP A 120 2.59 6.83 -5.01
CA ASP A 120 2.37 6.80 -6.46
C ASP A 120 3.14 7.90 -7.23
N GLY A 121 3.32 9.09 -6.64
CA GLY A 121 4.08 10.21 -7.26
C GLY A 121 5.59 10.18 -7.00
N LEU A 122 6.01 9.39 -6.01
CA LEU A 122 7.39 8.90 -5.84
C LEU A 122 7.45 7.42 -6.16
N SER A 123 6.64 6.99 -7.14
CA SER A 123 7.22 6.03 -8.07
C SER A 123 8.52 6.73 -8.48
N PHE A 124 9.67 6.09 -8.22
CA PHE A 124 10.71 6.20 -9.22
C PHE A 124 9.90 6.10 -10.51
N GLU A 125 9.84 7.16 -11.33
CA GLU A 125 9.64 6.95 -12.75
C GLU A 125 10.62 5.85 -13.00
N ALA A 126 10.11 4.63 -13.02
CA ALA A 126 10.92 3.46 -13.09
C ALA A 126 11.51 3.75 -14.43
N LEU A 127 12.78 4.18 -14.46
CA LEU A 127 13.55 4.27 -15.67
C LEU A 127 13.12 2.98 -16.34
N GLN A 128 12.41 3.12 -17.47
CA GLN A 128 11.90 2.00 -18.23
C GLN A 128 13.16 1.39 -18.85
N ILE A 129 14.03 0.89 -17.98
CA ILE A 129 15.01 -0.12 -18.23
C ILE A 129 14.11 -1.30 -18.48
N THR A 130 13.61 -1.35 -19.71
CA THR A 130 13.09 -2.56 -20.31
C THR A 130 14.09 -3.61 -19.92
N ILE A 131 13.70 -4.51 -19.03
CA ILE A 131 14.51 -5.66 -18.68
C ILE A 131 14.49 -6.50 -19.95
N ILE A 132 15.44 -6.21 -20.85
CA ILE A 132 15.58 -6.92 -22.12
C ILE A 132 15.81 -8.37 -21.72
N SER A 133 14.92 -9.26 -22.10
CA SER A 133 15.09 -10.68 -21.80
C SER A 133 16.37 -11.17 -22.47
N SER A 134 17.04 -12.17 -21.88
CA SER A 134 18.25 -12.77 -22.49
C SER A 134 18.00 -13.25 -23.93
N GLU A 135 16.77 -13.65 -24.25
CA GLU A 135 16.33 -14.02 -25.59
C GLU A 135 16.32 -12.83 -26.56
N GLN A 136 15.88 -11.66 -26.13
CA GLN A 136 15.87 -10.45 -26.95
C GLN A 136 17.29 -9.94 -27.23
N ILE A 137 18.20 -10.03 -26.26
CA ILE A 137 19.62 -9.69 -26.44
C ILE A 137 20.23 -10.56 -27.55
N ALA A 138 20.00 -11.87 -27.49
CA ALA A 138 20.47 -12.81 -28.52
C ALA A 138 19.89 -12.46 -29.90
N GLY A 139 18.60 -12.12 -29.96
CA GLY A 139 17.93 -11.70 -31.20
C GLY A 139 18.54 -10.44 -31.82
N TYR A 140 18.79 -9.39 -31.02
CA TYR A 140 19.39 -8.15 -31.52
C TYR A 140 20.83 -8.32 -31.98
N VAL A 141 21.64 -9.12 -31.27
CA VAL A 141 23.02 -9.42 -31.67
C VAL A 141 23.04 -10.20 -32.99
N ALA A 142 22.21 -11.23 -33.12
CA ALA A 142 22.11 -12.02 -34.34
C ALA A 142 21.62 -11.16 -35.53
N GLY A 143 20.59 -10.34 -35.32
CA GLY A 143 20.07 -9.43 -36.33
C GLY A 143 21.10 -8.37 -36.76
N GLY A 144 21.83 -7.79 -35.80
CA GLY A 144 22.90 -6.84 -36.07
C GLY A 144 24.03 -7.44 -36.91
N LEU A 145 24.51 -8.64 -36.53
CA LEU A 145 25.52 -9.37 -37.29
C LEU A 145 25.04 -9.71 -38.71
N PHE A 146 23.77 -10.10 -38.87
CA PHE A 146 23.19 -10.37 -40.18
C PHE A 146 23.14 -9.13 -41.07
N VAL A 147 22.69 -7.98 -40.54
CA VAL A 147 22.63 -6.72 -41.29
C VAL A 147 24.02 -6.24 -41.67
N ILE A 148 24.99 -6.33 -40.77
CA ILE A 148 26.39 -5.99 -41.07
C ILE A 148 26.93 -6.89 -42.18
N GLY A 149 26.70 -8.21 -42.08
CA GLY A 149 27.08 -9.16 -43.12
C GLY A 149 26.44 -8.82 -44.47
N LEU A 150 25.13 -8.59 -44.50
CA LEU A 150 24.38 -8.20 -45.70
C LEU A 150 24.95 -6.93 -46.34
N LEU A 151 25.21 -5.89 -45.52
CA LEU A 151 25.80 -4.65 -46.00
C LEU A 151 27.20 -4.88 -46.58
N THR A 152 28.06 -5.66 -45.90
CA THR A 152 29.39 -5.98 -46.43
C THR A 152 29.34 -6.78 -47.74
N THR A 153 28.32 -7.61 -47.95
CA THR A 153 28.11 -8.35 -49.21
C THR A 153 27.59 -7.44 -50.32
N LEU A 154 26.69 -6.50 -50.01
CA LEU A 154 26.12 -5.57 -51.01
C LEU A 154 27.09 -4.45 -51.42
N LEU A 155 28.06 -4.12 -50.56
CA LEU A 155 29.09 -3.11 -50.81
C LEU A 155 30.35 -3.67 -51.51
N ARG A 156 30.37 -4.96 -51.83
CA ARG A 156 31.46 -5.66 -52.51
C ARG A 156 31.08 -6.01 -53.94
#